data_AF-A0A379Y9B9-F1
#
_entry.id   AF-A0A379Y9B9-F1
#
_cell.length_a   1.000
_cell.length_b   1.000
_cell.length_c   1.000
_cell.angle_alpha   90.00
_cell.angle_beta   90.00
_cell.angle_gamma   90.00
#
_symmetry.space_group_name_H-M   'P 1'
#
loop_
_entity.id
_entity.type
_entity.pdbx_description
1 polymer ?
#
loop_
_entity_poly.entity_id
_entity_poly.type
_entity_poly.pdbx_seq_one_letter_code
_entity_poly.pdbx_strand_id
1 'polypeptide(L)' 'MRDPATGQAHTAHTSLPVPLIYVGKPAQAVEGGKLSDIAPTLLTLMGMEIPQEMTGKPLFIVE' A
#
# COMPACT_ATOMS: atom_id res chain seq x y z
N MET A 1 -16.12 14.17 -10.57
CA MET A 1 -16.72 13.20 -9.63
C MET A 1 -17.95 13.85 -8.99
N ARG A 2 -19.07 13.14 -8.87
CA ARG A 2 -20.30 13.65 -8.24
C ARG A 2 -20.66 12.77 -7.05
N ASP A 3 -21.24 13.37 -6.02
CA ASP A 3 -21.82 12.63 -4.91
C ASP A 3 -23.01 11.81 -5.42
N PRO A 4 -23.00 10.47 -5.26
CA PRO A 4 -24.06 9.62 -5.80
C PRO A 4 -25.41 9.79 -5.08
N ALA A 5 -25.43 10.29 -3.84
CA ALA A 5 -26.65 10.55 -3.09
C ALA A 5 -27.26 11.93 -3.41
N THR A 6 -26.42 12.97 -3.61
CA THR A 6 -26.91 14.35 -3.80
C THR A 6 -26.79 14.87 -5.24
N GLY A 7 -25.97 14.23 -6.08
CA GLY A 7 -25.68 14.66 -7.46
C GLY A 7 -24.78 15.90 -7.57
N GLN A 8 -24.36 16.50 -6.46
CA GLN A 8 -23.50 17.67 -6.41
C GLN A 8 -22.03 17.32 -6.67
N ALA A 9 -21.17 18.33 -6.81
CA ALA A 9 -19.73 18.13 -6.92
C ALA A 9 -19.19 17.40 -5.67
N HIS A 10 -18.44 16.33 -5.87
CA HIS A 10 -17.81 15.61 -4.76
C HIS A 10 -16.49 16.28 -4.38
N THR A 11 -16.37 16.78 -3.15
CA THR A 11 -15.21 17.54 -2.65
C THR A 11 -14.51 16.88 -1.47
N ALA A 12 -14.96 15.72 -1.02
CA ALA A 12 -14.35 14.94 0.06
C ALA A 12 -13.35 13.90 -0.49
N HIS A 13 -12.60 13.27 0.41
CA HIS A 13 -11.83 12.07 0.07
C HIS A 13 -12.75 10.87 -0.20
N THR A 14 -12.22 9.87 -0.91
CA THR A 14 -12.89 8.58 -1.14
C THR A 14 -12.28 7.49 -0.27
N SER A 15 -13.05 6.46 0.07
CA SER A 15 -12.56 5.23 0.71
C SER A 15 -12.17 4.13 -0.29
N LEU A 16 -11.90 4.51 -1.54
CA LEU A 16 -11.48 3.58 -2.59
C LEU A 16 -10.06 3.06 -2.31
N PRO A 17 -9.72 1.84 -2.76
CA PRO A 17 -8.34 1.36 -2.72
C PRO A 17 -7.43 2.28 -3.54
N VAL A 18 -6.16 2.33 -3.15
CA VAL A 18 -5.12 3.11 -3.83
C VAL A 18 -4.24 2.20 -4.69
N PRO A 19 -3.74 2.67 -5.85
CA PRO A 19 -2.76 1.92 -6.61
C PRO A 19 -1.42 1.86 -5.86
N LEU A 20 -0.73 0.73 -5.98
CA LEU A 20 0.63 0.54 -5.53
C LEU A 20 1.47 -0.01 -6.69
N ILE A 21 2.54 0.69 -7.03
CA ILE A 21 3.43 0.32 -8.14
C ILE A 21 4.82 0.10 -7.56
N TYR A 22 5.39 -1.07 -7.84
CA TYR A 22 6.79 -1.37 -7.55
C TYR A 22 7.59 -1.37 -8.84
N VAL A 23 8.77 -0.74 -8.80
CA VAL A 23 9.72 -0.67 -9.91
C VAL A 23 11.07 -1.14 -9.40
N GLY A 24 11.54 -2.28 -9.89
CA GLY A 24 12.77 -2.90 -9.40
C GLY A 24 13.02 -4.27 -10.00
N LYS A 25 13.68 -5.13 -9.21
CA LYS A 25 13.94 -6.54 -9.57
C LYS A 25 12.63 -7.31 -9.72
N PRO A 26 12.63 -8.52 -10.32
CA PRO A 26 11.45 -9.39 -10.26
C PRO A 26 10.96 -9.56 -8.83
N ALA A 27 9.66 -9.32 -8.63
CA ALA A 27 9.02 -9.47 -7.33
C ALA A 27 7.54 -9.82 -7.52
N GLN A 28 6.99 -10.56 -6.55
CA GLN A 28 5.59 -10.94 -6.52
C GLN A 28 4.84 -10.07 -5.49
N ALA A 29 3.76 -9.42 -5.92
CA ALA A 29 2.90 -8.64 -5.04
C ALA A 29 2.03 -9.56 -4.16
N VAL A 30 1.81 -9.16 -2.92
CA VAL A 30 0.89 -9.83 -1.98
C VAL A 30 -0.48 -9.17 -2.04
N GLU A 31 -1.55 -9.97 -1.96
CA GLU A 31 -2.92 -9.46 -1.91
C GLU A 31 -3.30 -8.89 -0.53
N GLY A 32 -4.23 -7.94 -0.50
CA GLY A 32 -4.83 -7.45 0.75
C GLY A 32 -3.96 -6.48 1.57
N GLY A 33 -3.03 -5.77 0.92
CA GLY A 33 -2.16 -4.79 1.57
C GLY A 33 -2.90 -3.58 2.16
N LYS A 34 -2.26 -2.92 3.14
CA LYS A 34 -2.72 -1.68 3.80
C LYS A 34 -1.57 -0.68 3.96
N LEU A 35 -1.90 0.58 4.29
CA LEU A 35 -0.88 1.65 4.34
C LEU A 35 0.26 1.39 5.35
N SER A 36 -0.01 0.71 6.47
CA SER A 36 1.02 0.35 7.46
C SER A 36 2.08 -0.61 6.93
N ASP A 37 1.84 -1.24 5.78
CA ASP A 37 2.72 -2.24 5.19
C ASP A 37 3.85 -1.61 4.34
N ILE A 38 3.74 -0.31 4.01
CA ILE A 38 4.73 0.41 3.19
C ILE A 38 6.11 0.46 3.87
N ALA A 39 6.17 0.83 5.14
CA ALA A 39 7.45 0.95 5.85
C ALA A 39 8.17 -0.42 6.00
N PRO A 40 7.51 -1.51 6.47
CA PRO A 40 8.08 -2.85 6.44
C PRO A 40 8.56 -3.29 5.05
N THR A 41 7.79 -2.98 4.00
CA THR A 41 8.18 -3.27 2.61
C THR A 41 9.50 -2.58 2.23
N LEU A 42 9.65 -1.30 2.55
CA LEU A 42 10.89 -0.57 2.26
C LEU A 42 12.08 -1.15 3.01
N LEU A 43 11.92 -1.51 4.29
CA LEU A 43 12.98 -2.15 5.08
C LEU A 43 13.42 -3.48 4.46
N THR A 44 12.46 -4.32 4.05
CA THR A 44 12.76 -5.57 3.33
C THR A 44 13.54 -5.32 2.04
N LEU A 45 13.13 -4.33 1.23
CA LEU A 45 13.83 -3.97 -0.02
C LEU A 45 15.25 -3.44 0.21
N MET A 46 15.50 -2.79 1.35
CA MET A 46 16.83 -2.33 1.76
C MET A 46 17.69 -3.42 2.44
N GLY A 47 17.15 -4.62 2.65
CA GLY A 47 17.84 -5.69 3.39
C GLY A 47 18.00 -5.39 4.88
N MET A 48 17.11 -4.58 5.46
CA MET A 48 17.11 -4.19 6.86
C MET A 48 16.11 -5.02 7.67
N GLU A 49 16.41 -5.25 8.94
CA GLU A 49 15.47 -5.88 9.87
C GLU A 49 14.25 -4.98 10.14
N ILE A 50 13.09 -5.62 10.30
CA ILE A 50 11.84 -4.93 10.65
C ILE A 50 11.72 -4.94 12.18
N PRO A 51 11.59 -3.78 12.84
CA PRO A 51 11.39 -3.70 14.29
C PRO A 51 10.10 -4.38 14.73
N GLN A 52 10.08 -4.93 15.95
CA GLN A 52 8.91 -5.66 16.47
C GLN A 52 7.65 -4.77 16.61
N GLU A 53 7.83 -3.45 16.79
CA GLU A 53 6.73 -2.48 16.87
C GLU A 53 6.01 -2.28 15.53
N MET A 54 6.67 -2.61 14.40
CA MET A 54 6.05 -2.55 13.09
C MET A 54 5.21 -3.82 12.84
N THR A 55 3.90 -3.70 12.99
CA THR A 55 2.95 -4.81 12.81
C THR A 55 2.47 -5.00 11.36
N GLY A 56 2.89 -4.10 10.45
CA GLY A 56 2.65 -4.25 9.01
C GLY A 56 3.50 -5.36 8.41
N LYS A 57 3.15 -5.80 7.20
CA LYS A 57 3.83 -6.90 6.50
C LYS A 57 4.39 -6.44 5.16
N PRO A 58 5.54 -6.94 4.69
CA PRO A 58 6.03 -6.61 3.36
C PRO A 58 5.02 -6.96 2.24
N LEU A 59 4.88 -6.07 1.27
CA LEU A 59 3.91 -6.15 0.17
C LEU A 59 4.45 -6.87 -1.06
N PHE A 60 5.75 -7.18 -1.08
CA PHE A 60 6.42 -7.85 -2.18
C PHE A 60 7.34 -8.95 -1.66
N ILE A 61 7.33 -10.10 -2.33
CA ILE A 61 8.33 -11.16 -2.20
C ILE A 61 9.32 -10.95 -3.34
N VAL A 62 10.58 -10.65 -3.01
CA VAL A 62 11.65 -10.44 -3.99
C VAL A 62 12.41 -11.76 -4.15
N GLU A 63 12.64 -12.16 -5.39
CA GLU A 63 13.49 -13.31 -5.73
C GLU A 63 14.99 -13.02 -5.49
#